data_AF-R0BWT5-F1
#
_entry.id   AF-R0BWT5-F1
#
_cell.length_a   1.000
_cell.length_b   1.000
_cell.length_c   1.000
_cell.angle_alpha   90.00
_cell.angle_beta   90.00
_cell.angle_gamma   90.00
#
_symmetry.space_group_name_H-M   'P 1'
#
loop_
_entity.id
_entity.type
_entity.pdbx_description
1 polymer ?
#
loop_
_entity_poly.entity_id
_entity_poly.type
_entity_poly.pdbx_seq_one_letter_code
_entity_poly.pdbx_strand_id
1 'polypeptide(L)'
;MAQITNHIENFKMNINEDFVRKAQELEPDLHYKTVRPAQLVSFQPSDAPDKPDGWDLPVHNRADQVFDWIPCRMKPVEALDTMPLSKGSSVCLDFGTHHVGYISFSLTPAGSPPDAPAHIRIKLGEMPCEIMEDTASYQGSISSSWIQEEYLHIDELPARISLPRRYAFRYMELKVMDTSPKYQVLLSDVSCDTVTSGDMSQVEPLNENVPEDLKRIDAIALKTMEDCMQSVFEDGPKRDRRLWIGDLRLQALTNYETFKNYDLVKRCLYLFAGLTQNEHHVGACLFLRPAPMVDDTSLFDYGLFFISCLHDYYQATGDRETLIHLWPAAYHQAELALKRLDERGVVKDSSDWWCFLDWNDSLNKQAGAQGVLIYTLRQALYLARLMCSETSGAESVKQLEGWIETAVRGALEYLWDKELQFFISGQDRQVSWASQIWLVLSGVLDQESNRRLLEHLIKEDPPVGMVTPYMYHHFIEALIQNDMKETALRYIRFYWGQMADMGADCFWELFNPRDRYASPYGSRIINSYCHAWSCTPSYFIRKYFN
;
A
#
# COMPACT_ATOMS: atom_id res chain seq x y z
N MET A 1 -19.01 -5.06 10.46
CA MET A 1 -17.88 -5.36 9.56
C MET A 1 -18.26 -6.54 8.71
N ALA A 2 -18.31 -6.36 7.39
CA ALA A 2 -18.44 -7.48 6.48
C ALA A 2 -17.19 -8.39 6.65
N GLN A 3 -17.38 -9.70 6.61
CA GLN A 3 -16.26 -10.63 6.67
C GLN A 3 -15.44 -10.47 5.38
N ILE A 4 -14.16 -10.10 5.49
CA ILE A 4 -13.23 -9.95 4.36
C ILE A 4 -12.85 -11.35 3.85
N THR A 5 -13.83 -12.07 3.30
CA THR A 5 -13.61 -13.44 2.81
C THR A 5 -14.55 -13.71 1.63
N ASN A 6 -13.96 -14.05 0.49
CA ASN A 6 -14.62 -14.54 -0.71
C ASN A 6 -13.98 -15.88 -1.13
N HIS A 7 -13.98 -16.84 -0.20
CA HIS A 7 -13.36 -18.15 -0.41
C HIS A 7 -13.95 -18.89 -1.62
N ILE A 8 -13.08 -19.43 -2.47
CA ILE A 8 -13.46 -20.24 -3.62
C ILE A 8 -13.82 -21.67 -3.19
N GLU A 9 -15.07 -22.09 -3.39
CA GLU A 9 -15.46 -23.50 -3.19
C GLU A 9 -14.64 -24.44 -4.10
N ASN A 10 -14.09 -25.52 -3.53
CA ASN A 10 -13.22 -26.47 -4.23
C ASN A 10 -12.01 -25.79 -4.90
N PHE A 11 -11.35 -24.90 -4.16
CA PHE A 11 -10.14 -24.22 -4.60
C PHE A 11 -9.08 -25.18 -5.14
N LYS A 12 -8.57 -24.85 -6.32
CA LYS A 12 -7.48 -25.53 -6.99
C LYS A 12 -6.52 -24.50 -7.57
N MET A 13 -5.29 -24.51 -7.06
CA MET A 13 -4.18 -23.79 -7.68
C MET A 13 -3.72 -24.49 -8.96
N ASN A 14 -3.52 -23.72 -10.02
CA ASN A 14 -2.88 -24.14 -11.26
C ASN A 14 -1.49 -23.48 -11.34
N ILE A 15 -0.46 -24.30 -11.60
CA ILE A 15 0.93 -23.85 -11.69
C ILE A 15 1.41 -23.99 -13.13
N ASN A 16 1.93 -22.91 -13.69
CA ASN A 16 2.76 -22.93 -14.89
C ASN A 16 4.23 -22.87 -14.48
N GLU A 17 4.88 -24.04 -14.46
CA GLU A 17 6.25 -24.23 -13.98
C GLU A 17 7.29 -23.38 -14.76
N ASP A 18 7.05 -23.14 -16.05
CA ASP A 18 7.96 -22.32 -16.86
C ASP A 18 7.92 -20.85 -16.45
N PHE A 19 6.72 -20.34 -16.12
CA PHE A 19 6.55 -18.96 -15.65
C PHE A 19 7.08 -18.79 -14.23
N VAL A 20 6.86 -19.77 -13.34
CA VAL A 20 7.44 -19.74 -11.99
C VAL A 20 8.96 -19.78 -12.05
N ARG A 21 9.55 -20.62 -12.91
CA ARG A 21 11.01 -20.65 -13.13
C ARG A 21 11.52 -19.32 -13.67
N LYS A 22 10.83 -18.72 -14.66
CA LYS A 22 11.20 -17.41 -15.20
C LYS A 22 11.16 -16.32 -14.13
N ALA A 23 10.15 -16.35 -13.25
CA ALA A 23 10.09 -15.45 -12.11
C ALA A 23 11.27 -15.65 -11.15
N GLN A 24 11.64 -16.91 -10.84
CA GLN A 24 12.78 -17.24 -9.98
C GLN A 24 14.11 -16.73 -10.54
N GLU A 25 14.32 -16.82 -11.86
CA GLU A 25 15.51 -16.27 -12.53
C GLU A 25 15.64 -14.74 -12.40
N LEU A 26 14.52 -14.05 -12.13
CA LEU A 26 14.43 -12.60 -11.99
C LEU A 26 14.39 -12.15 -10.51
N GLU A 27 14.75 -13.02 -9.57
CA GLU A 27 14.84 -12.64 -8.16
C GLU A 27 15.87 -11.52 -7.97
N PRO A 28 15.51 -10.38 -7.35
CA PRO A 28 16.45 -9.29 -7.20
C PRO A 28 17.48 -9.60 -6.12
N ASP A 29 18.66 -9.01 -6.27
CA ASP A 29 19.59 -8.87 -5.14
C ASP A 29 18.99 -7.96 -4.08
N LEU A 30 19.28 -8.25 -2.80
CA LEU A 30 18.88 -7.42 -1.67
C LEU A 30 20.07 -6.62 -1.14
N HIS A 31 19.85 -5.33 -0.92
CA HIS A 31 20.80 -4.39 -0.35
C HIS A 31 20.61 -4.30 1.17
N TYR A 32 21.74 -4.22 1.89
CA TYR A 32 21.74 -4.14 3.35
C TYR A 32 22.56 -2.95 3.83
N LYS A 33 22.09 -2.31 4.90
CA LYS A 33 22.80 -1.22 5.58
C LYS A 33 22.54 -1.28 7.08
N THR A 34 23.60 -1.21 7.88
CA THR A 34 23.44 -1.08 9.33
C THR A 34 23.09 0.37 9.69
N VAL A 35 21.97 0.55 10.36
CA VAL A 35 21.54 1.83 10.97
C VAL A 35 21.48 1.69 12.48
N ARG A 36 21.57 2.83 13.18
CA ARG A 36 21.54 2.94 14.64
C ARG A 36 20.45 3.92 15.05
N PRO A 37 19.90 3.82 16.27
CA PRO A 37 18.94 4.80 16.76
C PRO A 37 19.56 6.21 16.71
N ALA A 38 18.73 7.21 16.43
CA ALA A 38 19.16 8.61 16.41
C ALA A 38 19.14 9.20 17.82
N GLN A 39 18.19 8.78 18.65
CA GLN A 39 17.94 9.36 19.97
C GLN A 39 17.02 8.46 20.81
N LEU A 40 16.95 8.74 22.11
CA LEU A 40 15.92 8.20 23.01
C LEU A 40 14.75 9.17 23.01
N VAL A 41 13.53 8.63 23.10
CA VAL A 41 12.28 9.38 23.06
C VAL A 41 11.33 8.92 24.17
N SER A 42 10.51 9.83 24.66
CA SER A 42 9.29 9.53 25.41
C SER A 42 8.11 10.15 24.68
N PHE A 43 6.88 9.75 25.01
CA PHE A 43 5.69 10.37 24.45
C PHE A 43 4.75 10.83 25.55
N GLN A 44 4.05 11.93 25.31
CA GLN A 44 2.98 12.42 26.17
C GLN A 44 1.70 12.68 25.37
N PRO A 45 0.52 12.58 26.01
CA PRO A 45 -0.71 13.03 25.38
C PRO A 45 -0.59 14.47 24.93
N SER A 46 -1.13 14.80 23.78
CA SER A 46 -1.02 16.13 23.21
C SER A 46 -1.85 17.22 23.90
N ASP A 47 -2.88 16.80 24.63
CA ASP A 47 -3.70 17.60 25.51
C ASP A 47 -3.08 17.74 26.92
N ALA A 48 -1.86 17.22 27.14
CA ALA A 48 -1.17 17.37 28.41
C ALA A 48 -0.92 18.86 28.75
N PRO A 49 -1.17 19.27 30.01
CA PRO A 49 -1.11 20.68 30.43
C PRO A 49 0.30 21.29 30.38
N ASP A 50 1.34 20.45 30.52
CA ASP A 50 2.74 20.86 30.47
C ASP A 50 3.34 20.53 29.08
N LYS A 51 3.19 21.45 28.13
CA LYS A 51 3.91 21.36 26.85
C LYS A 51 5.38 21.75 27.08
N PRO A 52 6.36 20.95 26.62
CA PRO A 52 7.78 21.30 26.78
C PRO A 52 8.11 22.61 26.06
N ASP A 53 8.93 23.45 26.71
CA ASP A 53 9.41 24.72 26.15
C ASP A 53 10.13 24.51 24.81
N GLY A 54 9.74 25.27 23.78
CA GLY A 54 10.40 25.28 22.47
C GLY A 54 9.78 24.38 21.39
N TRP A 55 8.62 23.77 21.63
CA TRP A 55 7.85 23.09 20.58
C TRP A 55 6.71 23.97 20.06
N ASP A 56 7.05 24.92 19.20
CA ASP A 56 6.07 25.42 18.23
C ASP A 56 5.79 24.26 17.27
N LEU A 57 4.55 23.75 17.29
CA LEU A 57 4.04 22.94 16.18
C LEU A 57 4.44 23.67 14.88
N PRO A 58 4.97 22.99 13.84
CA PRO A 58 5.24 23.64 12.56
C PRO A 58 4.03 24.50 12.19
N VAL A 59 4.27 25.80 11.93
CA VAL A 59 3.27 26.88 11.84
C VAL A 59 2.34 26.74 10.60
N HIS A 60 2.15 25.52 10.11
CA HIS A 60 1.16 25.16 9.10
C HIS A 60 0.01 24.33 9.66
N ASN A 61 0.07 23.92 10.94
CA ASN A 61 -1.08 23.33 11.61
C ASN A 61 -2.16 24.40 11.80
N ARG A 62 -3.23 24.30 11.02
CA ARG A 62 -4.52 24.84 11.43
C ARG A 62 -4.81 24.31 12.85
N ALA A 63 -5.48 25.13 13.66
CA ALA A 63 -5.66 24.96 15.10
C ALA A 63 -6.42 23.67 15.54
N ASP A 64 -6.71 22.76 14.61
CA ASP A 64 -7.45 21.51 14.73
C ASP A 64 -6.59 20.23 14.56
N GLN A 65 -5.30 20.34 14.18
CA GLN A 65 -4.43 19.17 13.96
C GLN A 65 -3.52 18.87 15.15
N VAL A 66 -4.05 18.11 16.10
CA VAL A 66 -3.32 17.67 17.31
C VAL A 66 -3.06 16.16 17.25
N PHE A 67 -1.80 15.71 17.15
CA PHE A 67 -1.41 14.30 17.32
C PHE A 67 -1.95 13.73 18.63
N ASP A 68 -2.22 12.44 18.82
CA ASP A 68 -2.60 11.97 20.17
C ASP A 68 -1.41 11.92 21.12
N TRP A 69 -0.23 11.64 20.56
CA TRP A 69 1.02 11.47 21.30
C TRP A 69 2.10 12.34 20.66
N ILE A 70 2.73 13.18 21.47
CA ILE A 70 3.81 14.07 21.02
C ILE A 70 5.14 13.54 21.59
N PRO A 71 6.19 13.39 20.77
CA PRO A 71 7.54 13.11 21.25
C PRO A 71 7.99 14.18 22.26
N CYS A 72 8.49 13.74 23.42
CA CYS A 72 9.02 14.60 24.45
C CYS A 72 10.25 13.99 25.10
N ARG A 73 11.02 14.80 25.84
CA ARG A 73 12.19 14.37 26.63
C ARG A 73 13.25 13.63 25.80
N MET A 74 13.57 14.16 24.62
CA MET A 74 14.59 13.59 23.75
C MET A 74 15.96 13.59 24.44
N LYS A 75 16.67 12.46 24.38
CA LYS A 75 18.04 12.33 24.92
C LYS A 75 18.97 11.74 23.87
N PRO A 76 20.26 12.11 23.89
CA PRO A 76 21.26 11.51 23.01
C PRO A 76 21.42 10.01 23.33
N VAL A 77 21.83 9.21 22.34
CA VAL A 77 21.90 7.73 22.45
C VAL A 77 22.86 7.28 23.54
N GLU A 78 23.92 8.06 23.79
CA GLU A 78 24.92 7.87 24.84
C GLU A 78 24.30 7.85 26.25
N ALA A 79 23.07 8.35 26.42
CA ALA A 79 22.35 8.21 27.67
C ALA A 79 22.07 6.74 28.05
N LEU A 80 22.07 5.81 27.09
CA LEU A 80 21.93 4.37 27.35
C LEU A 80 23.08 3.82 28.19
N ASP A 81 24.30 4.32 28.01
CA ASP A 81 25.51 3.82 28.69
C ASP A 81 25.44 3.95 30.22
N THR A 82 24.56 4.82 30.70
CA THR A 82 24.38 5.13 32.13
C THR A 82 22.93 4.95 32.60
N MET A 83 22.09 4.26 31.83
CA MET A 83 20.68 4.02 32.15
C MET A 83 20.43 2.54 32.48
N PRO A 84 20.74 2.08 33.71
CA PRO A 84 20.42 0.72 34.11
C PRO A 84 18.91 0.55 34.28
N LEU A 85 18.36 -0.47 33.62
CA LEU A 85 16.93 -0.79 33.62
C LEU A 85 16.65 -1.91 34.62
N SER A 86 15.82 -1.63 35.63
CA SER A 86 15.26 -2.63 36.54
C SER A 86 13.88 -3.10 36.07
N LYS A 87 13.35 -4.15 36.70
CA LYS A 87 11.94 -4.56 36.59
C LYS A 87 10.98 -3.37 36.47
N GLY A 88 10.14 -3.39 35.43
CA GLY A 88 9.13 -2.38 35.13
C GLY A 88 9.64 -1.18 34.33
N SER A 89 10.95 -0.98 34.22
CA SER A 89 11.54 0.14 33.46
C SER A 89 11.47 -0.13 31.96
N SER A 90 11.32 0.92 31.16
CA SER A 90 11.45 0.86 29.71
C SER A 90 12.24 2.05 29.16
N VAL A 91 12.75 1.86 27.95
CA VAL A 91 13.35 2.91 27.12
C VAL A 91 12.80 2.78 25.70
N CYS A 92 12.48 3.92 25.07
CA CYS A 92 12.06 3.96 23.68
C CYS A 92 13.12 4.69 22.85
N LEU A 93 13.44 4.11 21.70
CA LEU A 93 14.45 4.57 20.76
C LEU A 93 13.75 5.04 19.48
N ASP A 94 14.11 6.23 19.00
CA ASP A 94 13.71 6.76 17.70
C ASP A 94 14.86 6.55 16.72
N PHE A 95 14.62 5.80 15.65
CA PHE A 95 15.59 5.56 14.58
C PHE A 95 15.63 6.70 13.53
N GLY A 96 14.92 7.80 13.80
CA GLY A 96 14.93 9.04 13.03
C GLY A 96 14.00 9.01 11.81
N THR A 97 13.80 7.83 11.22
CA THR A 97 12.86 7.59 10.11
C THR A 97 12.41 6.13 10.12
N HIS A 98 11.57 5.74 9.15
CA HIS A 98 11.09 4.38 8.98
C HIS A 98 12.18 3.45 8.39
N HIS A 99 12.25 2.22 8.88
CA HIS A 99 13.21 1.20 8.46
C HIS A 99 12.56 -0.18 8.37
N VAL A 100 13.03 -1.00 7.42
CA VAL A 100 12.67 -2.42 7.29
C VAL A 100 13.93 -3.26 7.43
N GLY A 101 13.99 -4.16 8.42
CA GLY A 101 15.23 -4.89 8.69
C GLY A 101 15.23 -5.82 9.90
N TYR A 102 16.42 -6.22 10.32
CA TYR A 102 16.68 -7.14 11.43
C TYR A 102 17.39 -6.42 12.57
N ILE A 103 16.92 -6.59 13.80
CA ILE A 103 17.42 -5.86 14.95
C ILE A 103 18.42 -6.69 15.74
N SER A 104 19.50 -6.02 16.16
CA SER A 104 20.46 -6.57 17.11
C SER A 104 20.79 -5.57 18.21
N PHE A 105 21.04 -6.05 19.42
CA PHE A 105 21.43 -5.23 20.56
C PHE A 105 22.20 -6.06 21.59
N SER A 106 22.91 -5.37 22.49
CA SER A 106 23.66 -5.99 23.57
C SER A 106 23.01 -5.67 24.91
N LEU A 107 22.99 -6.65 25.81
CA LEU A 107 22.62 -6.46 27.21
C LEU A 107 23.78 -6.82 28.12
N THR A 108 24.13 -5.91 29.03
CA THR A 108 25.15 -6.15 30.05
C THR A 108 24.57 -5.97 31.45
N PRO A 109 24.94 -6.79 32.43
CA PRO A 109 24.40 -6.66 33.77
C PRO A 109 25.06 -5.50 34.52
N ALA A 110 24.27 -4.84 35.38
CA ALA A 110 24.72 -3.81 36.31
C ALA A 110 24.27 -4.16 37.74
N GLY A 111 25.13 -3.93 38.73
CA GLY A 111 24.87 -4.30 40.13
C GLY A 111 25.52 -5.63 40.51
N SER A 112 24.78 -6.49 41.24
CA SER A 112 25.29 -7.80 41.64
C SER A 112 25.41 -8.75 40.44
N PRO A 113 26.16 -9.87 40.57
CA PRO A 113 26.09 -10.95 39.60
C PRO A 113 24.63 -11.41 39.37
N PRO A 114 24.18 -11.55 38.10
CA PRO A 114 22.83 -12.00 37.77
C PRO A 114 22.55 -13.36 38.40
N ASP A 115 21.45 -13.45 39.14
CA ASP A 115 21.00 -14.66 39.84
C ASP A 115 19.68 -15.22 39.31
N ALA A 116 19.15 -14.63 38.24
CA ALA A 116 17.97 -15.06 37.52
C ALA A 116 18.03 -14.55 36.07
N PRO A 117 17.32 -15.17 35.10
CA PRO A 117 17.22 -14.65 33.74
C PRO A 117 16.63 -13.24 33.68
N ALA A 118 17.03 -12.46 32.68
CA ALA A 118 16.37 -11.19 32.36
C ALA A 118 15.18 -11.46 31.42
N HIS A 119 13.97 -11.12 31.85
CA HIS A 119 12.78 -11.20 31.01
C HIS A 119 12.47 -9.82 30.44
N ILE A 120 12.56 -9.68 29.12
CA ILE A 120 12.33 -8.41 28.42
C ILE A 120 11.19 -8.55 27.40
N ARG A 121 10.55 -7.41 27.10
CA ARG A 121 9.67 -7.23 25.96
C ARG A 121 10.28 -6.21 25.00
N ILE A 122 10.23 -6.50 23.71
CA ILE A 122 10.51 -5.53 22.66
C ILE A 122 9.20 -5.23 21.95
N LYS A 123 8.90 -3.95 21.73
CA LYS A 123 7.72 -3.49 20.99
C LYS A 123 8.15 -2.50 19.91
N LEU A 124 7.71 -2.73 18.68
CA LEU A 124 8.12 -1.99 17.50
C LEU A 124 6.91 -1.32 16.84
N GLY A 125 7.06 -0.05 16.49
CA GLY A 125 5.99 0.75 15.88
C GLY A 125 6.51 1.62 14.75
N GLU A 126 5.71 1.76 13.69
CA GLU A 126 5.92 2.75 12.64
C GLU A 126 5.51 4.14 13.16
N MET A 127 4.44 4.19 13.96
CA MET A 127 3.90 5.43 14.56
C MET A 127 3.87 5.38 16.10
N PRO A 128 3.83 6.54 16.79
CA PRO A 128 3.77 6.59 18.25
C PRO A 128 2.57 5.86 18.86
N CYS A 129 1.40 5.86 18.20
CA CYS A 129 0.21 5.17 18.68
C CYS A 129 0.46 3.66 18.88
N GLU A 130 1.29 3.04 18.04
CA GLU A 130 1.61 1.62 18.16
C GLU A 130 2.47 1.33 19.39
N ILE A 131 3.31 2.28 19.83
CA ILE A 131 4.07 2.15 21.07
C ILE A 131 3.17 2.39 22.28
N MET A 132 2.34 3.45 22.24
CA MET A 132 1.63 3.98 23.39
C MET A 132 0.30 3.27 23.71
N GLU A 133 -0.39 2.72 22.72
CA GLU A 133 -1.65 2.01 22.94
C GLU A 133 -1.41 0.59 23.48
N ASP A 134 -2.36 0.13 24.30
CA ASP A 134 -2.30 -1.21 24.88
C ASP A 134 -2.70 -2.27 23.84
N THR A 135 -1.74 -3.09 23.46
CA THR A 135 -1.91 -4.17 22.48
C THR A 135 -2.87 -5.26 22.98
N ALA A 136 -3.00 -5.43 24.30
CA ALA A 136 -3.96 -6.36 24.89
C ALA A 136 -5.42 -5.91 24.68
N SER A 137 -5.66 -4.63 24.40
CA SER A 137 -6.99 -4.07 24.12
C SER A 137 -7.42 -4.21 22.66
N TYR A 138 -6.54 -4.72 21.79
CA TYR A 138 -6.82 -4.87 20.36
C TYR A 138 -8.04 -5.78 20.10
N GLN A 139 -9.01 -5.22 19.39
CA GLN A 139 -10.14 -5.95 18.82
C GLN A 139 -10.25 -5.58 17.35
N GLY A 140 -10.01 -6.56 16.47
CA GLY A 140 -10.03 -6.32 15.04
C GLY A 140 -10.21 -7.58 14.22
N SER A 141 -10.47 -7.39 12.91
CA SER A 141 -10.74 -8.48 11.98
C SER A 141 -9.47 -9.20 11.51
N ILE A 142 -8.31 -8.56 11.62
CA ILE A 142 -7.00 -9.13 11.26
C ILE A 142 -6.31 -9.70 12.51
N SER A 143 -5.47 -10.73 12.34
CA SER A 143 -4.71 -11.35 13.43
C SER A 143 -3.80 -10.35 14.15
N SER A 144 -3.88 -10.33 15.48
CA SER A 144 -2.99 -9.54 16.35
C SER A 144 -1.52 -9.93 16.23
N SER A 145 -1.19 -11.08 15.61
CA SER A 145 0.20 -11.52 15.37
C SER A 145 1.01 -10.59 14.45
N TRP A 146 0.34 -9.66 13.75
CA TRP A 146 1.01 -8.62 12.98
C TRP A 146 1.56 -7.48 13.85
N ILE A 147 1.06 -7.33 15.07
CA ILE A 147 1.64 -6.42 16.05
C ILE A 147 3.04 -6.93 16.42
N GLN A 148 4.04 -6.08 16.29
CA GLN A 148 5.44 -6.47 16.37
C GLN A 148 5.93 -6.42 17.82
N GLU A 149 5.69 -7.51 18.55
CA GLU A 149 6.21 -7.73 19.90
C GLU A 149 7.07 -9.00 19.98
N GLU A 150 8.12 -8.95 20.81
CA GLU A 150 8.92 -10.09 21.21
C GLU A 150 9.01 -10.18 22.73
N TYR A 151 8.99 -11.41 23.25
CA TYR A 151 9.18 -11.70 24.68
C TYR A 151 10.37 -12.65 24.81
N LEU A 152 11.45 -12.19 25.46
CA LEU A 152 12.71 -12.92 25.53
C LEU A 152 13.11 -13.18 26.97
N HIS A 153 13.56 -14.40 27.25
CA HIS A 153 14.24 -14.78 28.48
C HIS A 153 15.72 -14.94 28.18
N ILE A 154 16.57 -14.10 28.78
CA ILE A 154 18.02 -14.15 28.62
C ILE A 154 18.63 -14.79 29.86
N ASP A 155 19.05 -16.05 29.74
CA ASP A 155 19.58 -16.83 30.86
C ASP A 155 20.99 -16.38 31.28
N GLU A 156 21.82 -15.97 30.32
CA GLU A 156 23.22 -15.59 30.54
C GLU A 156 23.50 -14.16 30.09
N LEU A 157 24.20 -13.39 30.94
CA LEU A 157 24.60 -12.01 30.68
C LEU A 157 26.11 -11.82 30.94
N PRO A 158 26.82 -11.01 30.13
CA PRO A 158 26.32 -10.21 29.01
C PRO A 158 25.96 -11.05 27.79
N ALA A 159 25.02 -10.56 26.97
CA ALA A 159 24.58 -11.22 25.74
C ALA A 159 24.46 -10.24 24.58
N ARG A 160 24.81 -10.71 23.37
CA ARG A 160 24.45 -10.07 22.10
C ARG A 160 23.24 -10.81 21.54
N ILE A 161 22.14 -10.09 21.35
CA ILE A 161 20.88 -10.62 20.83
C ILE A 161 20.74 -10.16 19.38
N SER A 162 20.37 -11.08 18.49
CA SER A 162 19.94 -10.80 17.13
C SER A 162 18.58 -11.44 16.90
N LEU A 163 17.58 -10.62 16.57
CA LEU A 163 16.23 -11.08 16.35
C LEU A 163 16.10 -11.69 14.94
N PRO A 164 15.51 -12.89 14.79
CA PRO A 164 15.45 -13.58 13.50
C PRO A 164 14.34 -13.06 12.57
N ARG A 165 13.34 -12.35 13.10
CA ARG A 165 12.23 -11.79 12.31
C ARG A 165 12.67 -10.47 11.66
N ARG A 166 12.17 -10.22 10.45
CA ARG A 166 12.21 -8.89 9.82
C ARG A 166 11.13 -8.01 10.44
N TYR A 167 11.44 -6.76 10.77
CA TYR A 167 10.51 -5.77 11.30
C TYR A 167 10.41 -4.55 10.38
N ALA A 168 9.32 -3.81 10.46
CA ALA A 168 9.13 -2.50 9.84
C ALA A 168 8.72 -1.50 10.91
N PHE A 169 9.55 -0.47 11.15
CA PHE A 169 9.40 0.39 12.31
C PHE A 169 10.18 1.69 12.18
N ARG A 170 9.83 2.67 13.03
CA ARG A 170 10.68 3.81 13.38
C ARG A 170 11.07 3.78 14.86
N TYR A 171 10.13 3.36 15.69
CA TYR A 171 10.27 3.34 17.14
C TYR A 171 10.46 1.93 17.66
N MET A 172 11.37 1.78 18.63
CA MET A 172 11.61 0.53 19.36
C MET A 172 11.56 0.79 20.86
N GLU A 173 10.59 0.20 21.55
CA GLU A 173 10.59 0.13 23.02
C GLU A 173 11.25 -1.18 23.47
N LEU A 174 12.19 -1.09 24.41
CA LEU A 174 12.62 -2.21 25.23
C LEU A 174 12.10 -2.00 26.65
N LYS A 175 11.37 -2.99 27.17
CA LYS A 175 10.84 -3.00 28.53
C LYS A 175 11.38 -4.20 29.30
N VAL A 176 11.91 -3.95 30.50
CA VAL A 176 12.32 -5.02 31.42
C VAL A 176 11.07 -5.48 32.16
N MET A 177 10.56 -6.65 31.78
CA MET A 177 9.38 -7.26 32.41
C MET A 177 9.72 -7.81 33.79
N ASP A 178 10.88 -8.48 33.90
CA ASP A 178 11.39 -8.94 35.18
C ASP A 178 12.92 -9.06 35.22
N THR A 179 13.49 -8.72 36.37
CA THR A 179 14.84 -9.06 36.84
C THR A 179 14.75 -9.24 38.35
N SER A 180 15.71 -9.94 38.97
CA SER A 180 15.76 -9.95 40.43
C SER A 180 16.12 -8.55 40.97
N PRO A 181 15.80 -8.24 42.24
CA PRO A 181 16.22 -6.98 42.86
C PRO A 181 17.74 -6.79 42.98
N LYS A 182 18.56 -7.83 42.72
CA LYS A 182 20.01 -7.77 42.91
C LYS A 182 20.76 -7.14 41.74
N TYR A 183 20.15 -7.12 40.55
CA TYR A 183 20.81 -6.64 39.33
C TYR A 183 19.83 -5.92 38.38
N GLN A 184 20.40 -5.13 37.48
CA GLN A 184 19.74 -4.39 36.41
C GLN A 184 20.42 -4.71 35.08
N VAL A 185 19.84 -4.28 33.96
CA VAL A 185 20.44 -4.44 32.63
C VAL A 185 20.73 -3.09 31.98
N LEU A 186 21.89 -2.98 31.33
CA LEU A 186 22.23 -1.87 30.44
C LEU A 186 22.04 -2.33 29.01
N LEU A 187 21.38 -1.50 28.20
CA LEU A 187 21.18 -1.69 26.78
C LEU A 187 22.28 -0.95 26.01
N SER A 188 22.97 -1.63 25.10
CA SER A 188 23.98 -0.99 24.25
C SER A 188 23.99 -1.59 22.85
N ASP A 189 24.79 -0.98 21.95
CA ASP A 189 25.03 -1.47 20.58
C ASP A 189 23.76 -1.77 19.77
N VAL A 190 22.69 -1.02 19.99
CA VAL A 190 21.44 -1.20 19.26
C VAL A 190 21.65 -0.84 17.78
N SER A 191 21.25 -1.74 16.89
CA SER A 191 21.34 -1.56 15.45
C SER A 191 20.21 -2.28 14.72
N CYS A 192 19.92 -1.82 13.51
CA CYS A 192 19.06 -2.50 12.55
C CYS A 192 19.84 -2.70 11.24
N ASP A 193 19.94 -3.92 10.76
CA ASP A 193 20.42 -4.21 9.41
C ASP A 193 19.22 -4.12 8.46
N THR A 194 19.11 -3.00 7.74
CA THR A 194 18.01 -2.76 6.80
C THR A 194 18.08 -3.69 5.60
N VAL A 195 16.96 -3.91 4.92
CA VAL A 195 16.89 -4.75 3.72
C VAL A 195 15.89 -4.18 2.70
N THR A 196 16.31 -4.10 1.43
CA THR A 196 15.48 -3.65 0.31
C THR A 196 16.07 -4.11 -1.03
N SER A 197 15.26 -4.26 -2.08
CA SER A 197 15.72 -4.36 -3.47
C SER A 197 15.70 -3.00 -4.20
N GLY A 198 15.26 -1.94 -3.52
CA GLY A 198 15.26 -0.58 -4.02
C GLY A 198 16.64 0.06 -3.92
N ASP A 199 17.17 0.51 -5.05
CA ASP A 199 18.42 1.27 -5.12
C ASP A 199 18.12 2.76 -5.31
N MET A 200 18.23 3.53 -4.23
CA MET A 200 18.09 4.99 -4.25
C MET A 200 19.07 5.72 -5.16
N SER A 201 20.21 5.12 -5.49
CA SER A 201 21.16 5.74 -6.41
C SER A 201 20.68 5.78 -7.87
N GLN A 202 19.65 4.98 -8.22
CA GLN A 202 19.03 5.00 -9.55
C GLN A 202 17.96 6.09 -9.72
N VAL A 203 17.55 6.76 -8.63
CA VAL A 203 16.48 7.75 -8.68
C VAL A 203 17.04 9.12 -9.02
N GLU A 204 16.65 9.63 -10.18
CA GLU A 204 17.02 10.98 -10.61
C GLU A 204 16.43 12.06 -9.67
N PRO A 205 17.18 13.12 -9.36
CA PRO A 205 16.64 14.23 -8.56
C PRO A 205 15.54 14.97 -9.32
N LEU A 206 14.61 15.57 -8.58
CA LEU A 206 13.63 16.50 -9.13
C LEU A 206 14.32 17.80 -9.58
N ASN A 207 13.72 18.50 -10.55
CA ASN A 207 14.21 19.80 -11.00
C ASN A 207 14.20 20.84 -9.87
N GLU A 208 15.14 21.80 -9.93
CA GLU A 208 15.33 22.79 -8.87
C GLU A 208 14.06 23.65 -8.62
N ASN A 209 13.30 23.93 -9.67
CA ASN A 209 12.08 24.74 -9.65
C ASN A 209 10.85 24.01 -9.06
N VAL A 210 10.91 22.70 -8.80
CA VAL A 210 9.84 21.99 -8.12
C VAL A 210 9.70 22.55 -6.69
N PRO A 211 8.48 22.97 -6.28
CA PRO A 211 8.23 23.49 -4.93
C PRO A 211 8.63 22.52 -3.81
N GLU A 212 9.11 23.07 -2.68
CA GLU A 212 9.66 22.29 -1.57
C GLU A 212 8.63 21.35 -0.92
N ASP A 213 7.36 21.77 -0.88
CA ASP A 213 6.26 20.93 -0.39
C ASP A 213 6.08 19.67 -1.26
N LEU A 214 6.24 19.79 -2.58
CA LEU A 214 6.19 18.65 -3.49
C LEU A 214 7.45 17.78 -3.42
N LYS A 215 8.64 18.38 -3.25
CA LYS A 215 9.88 17.62 -3.01
C LYS A 215 9.78 16.79 -1.74
N ARG A 216 9.18 17.33 -0.67
CA ARG A 216 8.90 16.60 0.56
C ARG A 216 7.93 15.45 0.34
N ILE A 217 6.83 15.67 -0.38
CA ILE A 217 5.85 14.62 -0.72
C ILE A 217 6.53 13.52 -1.56
N ASP A 218 7.36 13.88 -2.54
CA ASP A 218 8.11 12.93 -3.35
C ASP A 218 9.09 12.12 -2.51
N ALA A 219 9.85 12.74 -1.61
CA ALA A 219 10.79 12.05 -0.73
C ALA A 219 10.10 11.00 0.17
N ILE A 220 8.93 11.32 0.74
CA ILE A 220 8.12 10.37 1.54
C ILE A 220 7.63 9.23 0.66
N ALA A 221 7.15 9.53 -0.56
CA ALA A 221 6.74 8.50 -1.51
C ALA A 221 7.90 7.57 -1.91
N LEU A 222 9.09 8.12 -2.19
CA LEU A 222 10.28 7.33 -2.50
C LEU A 222 10.67 6.42 -1.33
N LYS A 223 10.60 6.93 -0.09
CA LYS A 223 10.89 6.13 1.10
C LYS A 223 9.88 4.99 1.29
N THR A 224 8.60 5.29 1.11
CA THR A 224 7.52 4.29 1.13
C THR A 224 7.80 3.17 0.12
N MET A 225 8.24 3.56 -1.07
CA MET A 225 8.49 2.64 -2.16
C MET A 225 9.77 1.82 -1.97
N GLU A 226 10.86 2.43 -1.48
CA GLU A 226 12.10 1.74 -1.09
C GLU A 226 11.82 0.64 -0.06
N ASP A 227 11.01 0.91 0.95
CA ASP A 227 10.77 -0.04 2.03
C ASP A 227 9.84 -1.20 1.61
N CYS A 228 8.96 -0.98 0.63
CA CYS A 228 8.10 -2.00 0.03
C CYS A 228 8.77 -2.82 -1.09
N MET A 229 9.87 -2.33 -1.67
CA MET A 229 10.72 -3.05 -2.63
C MET A 229 11.51 -4.16 -1.92
N GLN A 230 11.10 -5.41 -2.09
CA GLN A 230 11.74 -6.58 -1.48
C GLN A 230 12.00 -7.64 -2.57
N SER A 231 11.84 -8.94 -2.28
CA SER A 231 11.91 -9.98 -3.33
C SER A 231 10.75 -9.93 -4.33
N VAL A 232 9.73 -9.12 -4.00
CA VAL A 232 8.59 -8.65 -4.81
C VAL A 232 8.24 -7.24 -4.34
N PHE A 233 7.30 -6.59 -5.03
CA PHE A 233 6.61 -5.40 -4.52
C PHE A 233 5.64 -5.82 -3.42
N GLU A 234 6.05 -5.66 -2.15
CA GLU A 234 5.15 -5.88 -1.01
C GLU A 234 4.14 -4.71 -0.93
N ASP A 235 2.92 -4.97 -0.49
CA ASP A 235 1.91 -3.95 -0.18
C ASP A 235 2.38 -3.03 0.96
N GLY A 236 2.76 -3.64 2.09
CA GLY A 236 3.35 -2.98 3.25
C GLY A 236 4.32 -3.90 4.01
N PRO A 237 5.47 -3.38 4.50
CA PRO A 237 6.54 -4.22 5.03
C PRO A 237 6.30 -4.68 6.47
N LYS A 238 5.41 -4.00 7.21
CA LYS A 238 4.87 -4.49 8.49
C LYS A 238 3.85 -5.59 8.24
N ARG A 239 2.86 -5.26 7.41
CA ARG A 239 1.71 -6.09 6.99
C ARG A 239 1.24 -5.57 5.62
N ASP A 240 0.80 -6.43 4.70
CA ASP A 240 0.74 -7.91 4.76
C ASP A 240 2.02 -8.62 4.32
N ARG A 241 3.06 -7.86 3.94
CA ARG A 241 4.34 -8.34 3.41
C ARG A 241 4.16 -9.18 2.16
N ARG A 242 3.23 -8.76 1.29
CA ARG A 242 2.69 -9.63 0.24
C ARG A 242 2.52 -8.90 -1.08
N LEU A 243 2.61 -9.67 -2.16
CA LEU A 243 2.35 -9.18 -3.50
C LEU A 243 0.84 -9.20 -3.76
N TRP A 244 0.21 -8.02 -3.76
CA TRP A 244 -1.17 -7.80 -4.19
C TRP A 244 -1.18 -7.12 -5.56
N ILE A 245 -2.08 -7.53 -6.46
CA ILE A 245 -2.03 -7.04 -7.85
C ILE A 245 -2.53 -5.60 -8.02
N GLY A 246 -3.50 -5.19 -7.18
CA GLY A 246 -3.95 -3.79 -7.12
C GLY A 246 -2.81 -2.85 -6.72
N ASP A 247 -2.04 -3.25 -5.71
CA ASP A 247 -0.84 -2.56 -5.25
C ASP A 247 0.28 -2.58 -6.29
N LEU A 248 0.56 -3.76 -6.87
CA LEU A 248 1.57 -3.92 -7.91
C LEU A 248 1.37 -2.93 -9.05
N ARG A 249 0.13 -2.71 -9.51
CA ARG A 249 -0.16 -1.77 -10.60
C ARG A 249 0.38 -0.37 -10.27
N LEU A 250 0.07 0.14 -9.08
CA LEU A 250 0.43 1.50 -8.66
C LEU A 250 1.92 1.60 -8.33
N GLN A 251 2.48 0.56 -7.70
CA GLN A 251 3.91 0.47 -7.44
C GLN A 251 4.73 0.44 -8.74
N ALA A 252 4.27 -0.30 -9.75
CA ALA A 252 4.93 -0.38 -11.06
C ALA A 252 4.94 0.99 -11.76
N LEU A 253 3.83 1.73 -11.76
CA LEU A 253 3.78 3.09 -12.31
C LEU A 253 4.78 4.03 -11.63
N THR A 254 4.85 4.01 -10.29
CA THR A 254 5.85 4.80 -9.57
C THR A 254 7.28 4.33 -9.88
N ASN A 255 7.51 3.02 -9.93
CA ASN A 255 8.82 2.43 -10.24
C ASN A 255 9.35 2.89 -11.60
N TYR A 256 8.51 2.98 -12.63
CA TYR A 256 8.94 3.41 -13.98
C TYR A 256 9.49 4.84 -14.02
N GLU A 257 9.03 5.71 -13.12
CA GLU A 257 9.50 7.11 -13.01
C GLU A 257 10.58 7.30 -11.95
N THR A 258 10.96 6.25 -11.21
CA THR A 258 11.89 6.30 -10.07
C THR A 258 13.01 5.27 -10.21
N PHE A 259 12.88 4.11 -9.57
CA PHE A 259 13.93 3.08 -9.49
C PHE A 259 14.19 2.34 -10.80
N LYS A 260 13.20 2.32 -11.71
CA LYS A 260 13.26 1.65 -13.02
C LYS A 260 13.68 0.18 -12.93
N ASN A 261 13.31 -0.50 -11.84
CA ASN A 261 13.55 -1.92 -11.69
C ASN A 261 12.50 -2.69 -12.51
N TYR A 262 12.72 -2.78 -13.81
CA TYR A 262 11.80 -3.44 -14.74
C TYR A 262 11.76 -4.95 -14.55
N ASP A 263 12.86 -5.57 -14.13
CA ASP A 263 12.95 -7.01 -13.89
C ASP A 263 12.12 -7.44 -12.69
N LEU A 264 12.02 -6.62 -11.63
CA LEU A 264 11.13 -6.90 -10.51
C LEU A 264 9.65 -6.86 -10.93
N VAL A 265 9.26 -5.93 -11.82
CA VAL A 265 7.88 -5.88 -12.34
C VAL A 265 7.61 -7.11 -13.20
N LYS A 266 8.55 -7.45 -14.08
CA LYS A 266 8.50 -8.65 -14.91
C LYS A 266 8.36 -9.92 -14.06
N ARG A 267 9.15 -10.06 -12.99
CA ARG A 267 9.04 -11.16 -12.03
C ARG A 267 7.63 -11.26 -11.47
N CYS A 268 7.07 -10.15 -10.98
CA CYS A 268 5.73 -10.15 -10.38
C CYS A 268 4.63 -10.51 -11.40
N LEU A 269 4.74 -10.04 -12.64
CA LEU A 269 3.84 -10.43 -13.74
C LEU A 269 3.92 -11.95 -14.02
N TYR A 270 5.13 -12.52 -14.09
CA TYR A 270 5.31 -13.96 -14.27
C TYR A 270 4.80 -14.77 -13.06
N LEU A 271 4.92 -14.27 -11.84
CA LEU A 271 4.35 -14.91 -10.65
C LEU A 271 2.82 -14.99 -10.73
N PHE A 272 2.14 -13.89 -11.06
CA PHE A 272 0.67 -13.88 -11.20
C PHE A 272 0.17 -14.75 -12.34
N ALA A 273 0.86 -14.75 -13.49
CA ALA A 273 0.51 -15.65 -14.60
C ALA A 273 0.86 -17.12 -14.31
N GLY A 274 1.89 -17.34 -13.49
CA GLY A 274 2.41 -18.66 -13.14
C GLY A 274 1.59 -19.37 -12.05
N LEU A 275 0.92 -18.61 -11.18
CA LEU A 275 0.18 -19.09 -10.03
C LEU A 275 -1.25 -18.58 -10.11
N THR A 276 -2.14 -19.40 -10.67
CA THR A 276 -3.54 -19.02 -10.92
C THR A 276 -4.50 -19.91 -10.15
N GLN A 277 -5.70 -19.40 -9.91
CA GLN A 277 -6.80 -20.09 -9.24
C GLN A 277 -7.54 -21.00 -10.24
N ASN A 278 -8.73 -21.48 -9.85
CA ASN A 278 -9.64 -22.20 -10.74
C ASN A 278 -9.86 -21.44 -12.05
N GLU A 279 -10.07 -22.18 -13.15
CA GLU A 279 -10.21 -21.61 -14.50
C GLU A 279 -9.06 -20.67 -14.91
N HIS A 280 -7.85 -20.83 -14.36
CA HIS A 280 -6.71 -19.94 -14.64
C HIS A 280 -6.99 -18.45 -14.34
N HIS A 281 -7.87 -18.17 -13.38
CA HIS A 281 -8.11 -16.82 -12.89
C HIS A 281 -6.90 -16.31 -12.10
N VAL A 282 -6.47 -15.08 -12.36
CA VAL A 282 -5.40 -14.44 -11.57
C VAL A 282 -5.94 -14.07 -10.20
N GLY A 283 -5.34 -14.61 -9.14
CA GLY A 283 -5.77 -14.34 -7.76
C GLY A 283 -5.40 -12.93 -7.29
N ALA A 284 -6.03 -12.48 -6.20
CA ALA A 284 -5.82 -11.13 -5.69
C ALA A 284 -4.39 -10.91 -5.13
N CYS A 285 -3.81 -11.94 -4.49
CA CYS A 285 -2.46 -11.89 -3.94
C CYS A 285 -1.73 -13.23 -3.99
N LEU A 286 -0.41 -13.17 -3.85
CA LEU A 286 0.49 -14.32 -3.85
C LEU A 286 1.32 -14.37 -2.57
N PHE A 287 1.47 -15.57 -2.00
CA PHE A 287 2.48 -15.84 -0.98
C PHE A 287 3.73 -16.40 -1.66
N LEU A 288 4.91 -16.09 -1.12
CA LEU A 288 6.19 -16.63 -1.63
C LEU A 288 6.81 -17.69 -0.71
N ARG A 289 6.30 -17.81 0.52
CA ARG A 289 6.87 -18.66 1.57
C ARG A 289 5.80 -19.54 2.20
N PRO A 290 6.13 -20.80 2.57
CA PRO A 290 7.43 -21.47 2.35
C PRO A 290 7.67 -21.84 0.88
N ALA A 291 6.66 -21.74 0.03
CA ALA A 291 6.75 -21.85 -1.42
C ALA A 291 5.78 -20.87 -2.09
N PRO A 292 6.00 -20.48 -3.36
CA PRO A 292 5.07 -19.64 -4.10
C PRO A 292 3.69 -20.28 -4.23
N MET A 293 2.65 -19.54 -3.86
CA MET A 293 1.25 -19.96 -3.97
C MET A 293 0.33 -18.77 -4.19
N VAL A 294 -0.74 -18.98 -4.94
CA VAL A 294 -1.84 -18.02 -5.07
C VAL A 294 -2.81 -18.19 -3.90
N ASP A 295 -3.30 -17.07 -3.38
CA ASP A 295 -4.34 -17.07 -2.36
C ASP A 295 -5.69 -17.54 -2.92
N ASP A 296 -6.61 -17.96 -2.06
CA ASP A 296 -7.98 -18.32 -2.47
C ASP A 296 -8.95 -17.12 -2.53
N THR A 297 -8.43 -15.90 -2.30
CA THR A 297 -9.14 -14.63 -2.47
C THR A 297 -9.27 -14.24 -3.95
N SER A 298 -10.49 -14.00 -4.43
CA SER A 298 -10.76 -13.64 -5.84
C SER A 298 -11.56 -12.35 -5.99
N LEU A 299 -10.90 -11.30 -6.46
CA LEU A 299 -11.51 -9.98 -6.66
C LEU A 299 -11.57 -9.65 -8.15
N PHE A 300 -12.76 -9.24 -8.60
CA PHE A 300 -13.06 -8.97 -10.02
C PHE A 300 -12.13 -7.93 -10.65
N ASP A 301 -11.94 -6.80 -9.98
CA ASP A 301 -11.07 -5.72 -10.41
C ASP A 301 -9.60 -6.13 -10.38
N TYR A 302 -9.18 -6.92 -9.40
CA TYR A 302 -7.79 -7.35 -9.26
C TYR A 302 -7.39 -8.34 -10.36
N GLY A 303 -8.25 -9.30 -10.71
CA GLY A 303 -8.02 -10.17 -11.86
C GLY A 303 -7.85 -9.37 -13.16
N LEU A 304 -8.70 -8.36 -13.37
CA LEU A 304 -8.61 -7.45 -14.52
C LEU A 304 -7.34 -6.57 -14.52
N PHE A 305 -6.83 -6.17 -13.35
CA PHE A 305 -5.59 -5.37 -13.27
C PHE A 305 -4.33 -6.10 -13.73
N PHE A 306 -4.37 -7.43 -13.93
CA PHE A 306 -3.30 -8.11 -14.65
C PHE A 306 -3.12 -7.56 -16.08
N ILE A 307 -4.22 -7.22 -16.75
CA ILE A 307 -4.22 -6.58 -18.07
C ILE A 307 -3.55 -5.20 -17.97
N SER A 308 -3.91 -4.39 -16.96
CA SER A 308 -3.31 -3.07 -16.74
C SER A 308 -1.81 -3.16 -16.47
N CYS A 309 -1.38 -4.07 -15.59
CA CYS A 309 0.03 -4.24 -15.26
C CYS A 309 0.84 -4.67 -16.49
N LEU A 310 0.32 -5.59 -17.32
CA LEU A 310 1.00 -6.00 -18.55
C LEU A 310 1.04 -4.88 -19.58
N HIS A 311 -0.05 -4.13 -19.71
CA HIS A 311 -0.15 -2.97 -20.59
C HIS A 311 0.90 -1.92 -20.23
N ASP A 312 0.93 -1.50 -18.98
CA ASP A 312 1.81 -0.43 -18.51
C ASP A 312 3.28 -0.89 -18.53
N TYR A 313 3.57 -2.15 -18.21
CA TYR A 313 4.89 -2.74 -18.37
C TYR A 313 5.38 -2.70 -19.81
N TYR A 314 4.55 -3.10 -20.77
CA TYR A 314 4.92 -3.02 -22.18
C TYR A 314 5.12 -1.58 -22.63
N GLN A 315 4.28 -0.64 -22.20
CA GLN A 315 4.47 0.77 -22.52
C GLN A 315 5.79 1.33 -21.96
N ALA A 316 6.19 0.92 -20.76
CA ALA A 316 7.42 1.37 -20.13
C ALA A 316 8.69 0.75 -20.73
N THR A 317 8.64 -0.49 -21.21
CA THR A 317 9.83 -1.27 -21.58
C THR A 317 9.95 -1.61 -23.06
N GLY A 318 8.83 -1.67 -23.79
CA GLY A 318 8.76 -2.22 -25.14
C GLY A 318 9.06 -3.73 -25.24
N ASP A 319 9.11 -4.45 -24.11
CA ASP A 319 9.47 -5.86 -24.08
C ASP A 319 8.38 -6.75 -24.73
N ARG A 320 8.61 -7.01 -26.02
CA ARG A 320 7.70 -7.79 -26.85
C ARG A 320 7.70 -9.28 -26.49
N GLU A 321 8.82 -9.83 -26.01
CA GLU A 321 8.90 -11.25 -25.63
C GLU A 321 7.97 -11.53 -24.46
N THR A 322 8.04 -10.70 -23.42
CA THR A 322 7.17 -10.82 -22.24
C THR A 322 5.72 -10.58 -22.60
N LEU A 323 5.42 -9.59 -23.45
CA LEU A 323 4.08 -9.38 -23.95
C LEU A 323 3.53 -10.63 -24.66
N ILE A 324 4.30 -11.24 -25.55
CA ILE A 324 3.88 -12.47 -26.26
C ILE A 324 3.61 -13.60 -25.27
N HIS A 325 4.48 -13.80 -24.27
CA HIS A 325 4.32 -14.87 -23.28
C HIS A 325 3.11 -14.69 -22.37
N LEU A 326 2.83 -13.45 -21.94
CA LEU A 326 1.81 -13.16 -20.94
C LEU A 326 0.46 -12.74 -21.52
N TRP A 327 0.41 -12.40 -22.82
CA TRP A 327 -0.83 -12.01 -23.50
C TRP A 327 -1.98 -13.03 -23.35
N PRO A 328 -1.76 -14.35 -23.50
CA PRO A 328 -2.85 -15.33 -23.32
C PRO A 328 -3.48 -15.27 -21.93
N ALA A 329 -2.69 -15.08 -20.87
CA ALA A 329 -3.19 -14.96 -19.50
C ALA A 329 -4.01 -13.67 -19.33
N ALA A 330 -3.55 -12.55 -19.90
CA ALA A 330 -4.26 -11.27 -19.85
C ALA A 330 -5.59 -11.29 -20.62
N TYR A 331 -5.58 -11.83 -21.85
CA TYR A 331 -6.81 -12.00 -22.64
C TYR A 331 -7.82 -12.88 -21.91
N HIS A 332 -7.35 -13.94 -21.24
CA HIS A 332 -8.23 -14.82 -20.49
C HIS A 332 -8.93 -14.14 -19.31
N GLN A 333 -8.27 -13.19 -18.62
CA GLN A 333 -8.94 -12.41 -17.56
C GLN A 333 -10.09 -11.56 -18.12
N ALA A 334 -9.95 -11.03 -19.34
CA ALA A 334 -11.05 -10.35 -20.03
C ALA A 334 -12.22 -11.29 -20.32
N GLU A 335 -11.94 -12.53 -20.79
CA GLU A 335 -12.97 -13.54 -21.02
C GLU A 335 -13.73 -13.90 -19.73
N LEU A 336 -13.01 -14.12 -18.63
CA LEU A 336 -13.59 -14.47 -17.34
C LEU A 336 -14.47 -13.33 -16.80
N ALA A 337 -14.01 -12.08 -16.90
CA ALA A 337 -14.75 -10.92 -16.40
C ALA A 337 -16.12 -10.74 -17.10
N LEU A 338 -16.22 -11.08 -18.38
CA LEU A 338 -17.46 -10.93 -19.14
C LEU A 338 -18.56 -11.91 -18.74
N LYS A 339 -18.22 -13.04 -18.12
CA LYS A 339 -19.21 -13.95 -17.53
C LYS A 339 -20.08 -13.24 -16.48
N ARG A 340 -19.61 -12.11 -15.93
CA ARG A 340 -20.32 -11.31 -14.93
C ARG A 340 -21.27 -10.27 -15.53
N LEU A 341 -21.23 -10.02 -16.84
CA LEU A 341 -22.23 -9.16 -17.48
C LEU A 341 -23.61 -9.83 -17.50
N ASP A 342 -24.65 -9.02 -17.35
CA ASP A 342 -26.03 -9.43 -17.65
C ASP A 342 -26.38 -9.14 -19.12
N GLU A 343 -27.63 -9.46 -19.50
CA GLU A 343 -28.13 -9.28 -20.87
C GLU A 343 -28.15 -7.80 -21.32
N ARG A 344 -28.06 -6.86 -20.38
CA ARG A 344 -28.02 -5.41 -20.63
C ARG A 344 -26.59 -4.91 -20.85
N GLY A 345 -25.59 -5.77 -20.70
CA GLY A 345 -24.18 -5.37 -20.72
C GLY A 345 -23.73 -4.69 -19.43
N VAL A 346 -24.42 -4.91 -18.32
CA VAL A 346 -24.08 -4.35 -17.00
C VAL A 346 -23.49 -5.45 -16.11
N VAL A 347 -22.38 -5.16 -15.42
CA VAL A 347 -21.78 -6.06 -14.43
C VAL A 347 -22.80 -6.36 -13.32
N LYS A 348 -22.99 -7.65 -13.01
CA LYS A 348 -23.89 -8.09 -11.94
C LYS A 348 -23.30 -7.73 -10.58
N ASP A 349 -24.13 -7.09 -9.75
CA ASP A 349 -23.82 -6.80 -8.35
C ASP A 349 -24.08 -8.02 -7.46
N SER A 350 -23.39 -8.09 -6.33
CA SER A 350 -23.64 -9.06 -5.27
C SER A 350 -23.15 -8.55 -3.92
N SER A 351 -23.67 -9.12 -2.83
CA SER A 351 -23.41 -8.66 -1.46
C SER A 351 -22.12 -9.18 -0.84
N ASP A 352 -21.49 -10.18 -1.46
CA ASP A 352 -20.18 -10.70 -1.06
C ASP A 352 -19.05 -9.74 -1.47
N TRP A 353 -17.83 -9.99 -0.99
CA TRP A 353 -16.67 -9.17 -1.30
C TRP A 353 -16.08 -9.54 -2.67
N TRP A 354 -16.84 -9.35 -3.74
CA TRP A 354 -16.47 -9.77 -5.10
C TRP A 354 -15.59 -8.75 -5.86
N CYS A 355 -15.53 -7.51 -5.38
CA CYS A 355 -14.79 -6.41 -6.01
C CYS A 355 -14.32 -5.42 -4.94
N PHE A 356 -13.09 -4.94 -5.05
CA PHE A 356 -12.47 -4.09 -4.04
C PHE A 356 -12.81 -2.61 -4.23
N LEU A 357 -12.30 -1.95 -5.28
CA LEU A 357 -12.36 -0.50 -5.55
C LEU A 357 -11.80 0.46 -4.46
N ASP A 358 -12.24 0.34 -3.20
CA ASP A 358 -11.84 1.17 -2.06
C ASP A 358 -12.32 0.53 -0.74
N TRP A 359 -11.67 0.87 0.39
CA TRP A 359 -11.99 0.41 1.76
C TRP A 359 -13.23 1.08 2.38
N ASN A 360 -14.26 1.37 1.58
CA ASN A 360 -15.50 1.97 2.05
C ASN A 360 -16.62 0.91 2.13
N ASP A 361 -16.99 0.52 3.35
CA ASP A 361 -18.04 -0.49 3.62
C ASP A 361 -19.41 -0.14 3.01
N SER A 362 -19.70 1.16 2.83
CA SER A 362 -20.98 1.61 2.27
C SER A 362 -21.01 1.63 0.74
N LEU A 363 -19.86 1.42 0.08
CA LEU A 363 -19.73 1.57 -1.37
C LEU A 363 -20.31 0.38 -2.13
N ASN A 364 -21.37 0.62 -2.90
CA ASN A 364 -21.83 -0.31 -3.92
C ASN A 364 -20.81 -0.35 -5.09
N LYS A 365 -20.44 -1.55 -5.53
CA LYS A 365 -19.30 -1.75 -6.46
C LYS A 365 -19.70 -1.84 -7.92
N GLN A 366 -20.99 -1.95 -8.25
CA GLN A 366 -21.46 -2.25 -9.61
C GLN A 366 -20.95 -1.28 -10.69
N ALA A 367 -21.17 0.03 -10.53
CA ALA A 367 -20.83 1.02 -11.54
C ALA A 367 -19.32 1.25 -11.63
N GLY A 368 -18.61 1.22 -10.50
CA GLY A 368 -17.15 1.27 -10.48
C GLY A 368 -16.52 0.06 -11.20
N ALA A 369 -17.03 -1.15 -10.94
CA ALA A 369 -16.59 -2.37 -11.61
C ALA A 369 -16.89 -2.35 -13.12
N GLN A 370 -18.02 -1.76 -13.54
CA GLN A 370 -18.30 -1.50 -14.96
C GLN A 370 -17.21 -0.61 -15.59
N GLY A 371 -16.81 0.45 -14.88
CA GLY A 371 -15.71 1.33 -15.31
C GLY A 371 -14.38 0.60 -15.42
N VAL A 372 -14.01 -0.20 -14.41
CA VAL A 372 -12.79 -1.04 -14.42
C VAL A 372 -12.79 -2.02 -15.60
N LEU A 373 -13.92 -2.68 -15.86
CA LEU A 373 -14.06 -3.58 -17.02
C LEU A 373 -13.79 -2.84 -18.33
N ILE A 374 -14.46 -1.71 -18.58
CA ILE A 374 -14.29 -0.97 -19.83
C ILE A 374 -12.85 -0.44 -19.96
N TYR A 375 -12.29 0.09 -18.86
CA TYR A 375 -10.92 0.58 -18.80
C TYR A 375 -9.90 -0.51 -19.21
N THR A 376 -9.98 -1.68 -18.58
CA THR A 376 -9.06 -2.79 -18.83
C THR A 376 -9.28 -3.44 -20.19
N LEU A 377 -10.52 -3.54 -20.69
CA LEU A 377 -10.79 -4.03 -22.04
C LEU A 377 -10.18 -3.13 -23.12
N ARG A 378 -10.15 -1.81 -22.92
CA ARG A 378 -9.46 -0.88 -23.84
C ARG A 378 -7.94 -1.08 -23.84
N GLN A 379 -7.35 -1.33 -22.68
CA GLN A 379 -5.93 -1.69 -22.58
C GLN A 379 -5.66 -3.04 -23.26
N ALA A 380 -6.52 -4.05 -23.06
CA ALA A 380 -6.43 -5.33 -23.76
C ALA A 380 -6.56 -5.15 -25.29
N LEU A 381 -7.47 -4.29 -25.76
CA LEU A 381 -7.61 -3.99 -27.20
C LEU A 381 -6.35 -3.37 -27.78
N TYR A 382 -5.69 -2.48 -27.04
CA TYR A 382 -4.39 -1.93 -27.44
C TYR A 382 -3.34 -3.03 -27.59
N LEU A 383 -3.21 -3.91 -26.58
CA LEU A 383 -2.28 -5.05 -26.63
C LEU A 383 -2.62 -6.03 -27.77
N ALA A 384 -3.90 -6.35 -27.97
CA ALA A 384 -4.35 -7.21 -29.05
C ALA A 384 -3.95 -6.66 -30.44
N ARG A 385 -4.04 -5.34 -30.64
CA ARG A 385 -3.62 -4.70 -31.89
C ARG A 385 -2.11 -4.79 -32.12
N LEU A 386 -1.30 -4.73 -31.06
CA LEU A 386 0.16 -4.94 -31.14
C LEU A 386 0.53 -6.39 -31.46
N MET A 387 -0.28 -7.32 -30.96
CA MET A 387 -0.15 -8.76 -31.20
C MET A 387 -0.71 -9.19 -32.57
N CYS A 388 -1.55 -8.36 -33.18
CA CYS A 388 -2.13 -8.62 -34.49
C CYS A 388 -1.05 -8.59 -35.58
N SER A 389 -1.00 -9.66 -36.36
CA SER A 389 -0.30 -9.70 -37.66
C SER A 389 -1.34 -9.75 -38.79
N GLU A 390 -0.91 -9.69 -40.05
CA GLU A 390 -1.84 -9.79 -41.20
C GLU A 390 -2.65 -11.10 -41.23
N THR A 391 -2.22 -12.15 -40.51
CA THR A 391 -2.84 -13.49 -40.55
C THR A 391 -3.26 -14.05 -39.19
N SER A 392 -2.99 -13.36 -38.07
CA SER A 392 -3.34 -13.81 -36.72
C SER A 392 -3.71 -12.64 -35.79
N GLY A 393 -4.64 -12.86 -34.84
CA GLY A 393 -5.03 -11.86 -33.83
C GLY A 393 -6.20 -10.94 -34.19
N ALA A 394 -6.64 -10.91 -35.46
CA ALA A 394 -7.77 -10.09 -35.90
C ALA A 394 -9.10 -10.44 -35.18
N GLU A 395 -9.30 -11.71 -34.82
CA GLU A 395 -10.49 -12.14 -34.09
C GLU A 395 -10.52 -11.58 -32.66
N SER A 396 -9.39 -11.63 -31.94
CA SER A 396 -9.30 -11.06 -30.59
C SER A 396 -9.57 -9.56 -30.57
N VAL A 397 -9.08 -8.82 -31.58
CA VAL A 397 -9.35 -7.38 -31.74
C VAL A 397 -10.85 -7.14 -31.92
N LYS A 398 -11.49 -7.83 -32.86
CA LYS A 398 -12.93 -7.70 -33.13
C LYS A 398 -13.79 -8.07 -31.93
N GLN A 399 -13.39 -9.13 -31.22
CA GLN A 399 -14.10 -9.61 -30.04
C GLN A 399 -14.02 -8.59 -28.89
N LEU A 400 -12.84 -8.04 -28.62
CA LEU A 400 -12.64 -6.97 -27.64
C LEU A 400 -13.44 -5.71 -28.00
N GLU A 401 -13.49 -5.31 -29.27
CA GLU A 401 -14.30 -4.18 -29.72
C GLU A 401 -15.80 -4.39 -29.41
N GLY A 402 -16.34 -5.58 -29.71
CA GLY A 402 -17.74 -5.90 -29.41
C GLY A 402 -18.06 -5.96 -27.90
N TRP A 403 -17.12 -6.44 -27.09
CA TRP A 403 -17.24 -6.46 -25.64
C TRP A 403 -17.23 -5.05 -25.04
N ILE A 404 -16.34 -4.18 -25.53
CA ILE A 404 -16.28 -2.77 -25.13
C ILE A 404 -17.59 -2.06 -25.51
N GLU A 405 -18.07 -2.23 -26.75
CA GLU A 405 -19.34 -1.61 -27.20
C GLU A 405 -20.51 -2.03 -26.29
N THR A 406 -20.60 -3.32 -25.97
CA THR A 406 -21.66 -3.85 -25.09
C THR A 406 -21.59 -3.25 -23.69
N ALA A 407 -20.40 -3.21 -23.08
CA ALA A 407 -20.21 -2.67 -21.74
C ALA A 407 -20.43 -1.14 -21.68
N VAL A 408 -19.98 -0.39 -22.69
CA VAL A 408 -20.20 1.06 -22.79
C VAL A 408 -21.69 1.38 -22.93
N ARG A 409 -22.41 0.66 -23.79
CA ARG A 409 -23.86 0.79 -23.91
C ARG A 409 -24.56 0.51 -22.58
N GLY A 410 -24.17 -0.57 -21.90
CA GLY A 410 -24.69 -0.91 -20.57
C GLY A 410 -24.54 0.23 -19.56
N ALA A 411 -23.35 0.86 -19.52
CA ALA A 411 -23.09 2.00 -18.65
C ALA A 411 -23.96 3.23 -18.99
N LEU A 412 -24.06 3.60 -20.26
CA LEU A 412 -24.78 4.79 -20.70
C LEU A 412 -26.31 4.65 -20.63
N GLU A 413 -26.85 3.46 -20.88
CA GLU A 413 -28.30 3.25 -20.91
C GLU A 413 -28.89 2.97 -19.53
N TYR A 414 -28.13 2.31 -18.64
CA TYR A 414 -28.67 1.80 -17.38
C TYR A 414 -28.01 2.35 -16.12
N LEU A 415 -26.79 2.89 -16.20
CA LEU A 415 -26.09 3.45 -15.04
C LEU A 415 -26.05 4.98 -15.06
N TRP A 416 -26.09 5.62 -16.24
CA TRP A 416 -26.14 7.08 -16.32
C TRP A 416 -27.52 7.62 -15.97
N ASP A 417 -27.60 8.46 -14.94
CA ASP A 417 -28.81 9.18 -14.58
C ASP A 417 -28.76 10.62 -15.11
N LYS A 418 -29.72 10.97 -15.99
CA LYS A 418 -29.78 12.28 -16.65
C LYS A 418 -30.18 13.42 -15.71
N GLU A 419 -30.96 13.13 -14.67
CA GLU A 419 -31.45 14.15 -13.73
C GLU A 419 -30.37 14.47 -12.68
N LEU A 420 -29.73 13.43 -12.15
CA LEU A 420 -28.63 13.57 -11.20
C LEU A 420 -27.31 13.99 -11.87
N GLN A 421 -27.19 13.80 -13.18
CA GLN A 421 -25.94 13.99 -13.94
C GLN A 421 -24.75 13.19 -13.35
N PHE A 422 -25.06 11.99 -12.83
CA PHE A 422 -24.10 11.05 -12.26
C PHE A 422 -24.39 9.63 -12.74
N PHE A 423 -23.38 8.78 -12.65
CA PHE A 423 -23.58 7.34 -12.72
C PHE A 423 -24.04 6.80 -11.36
N ILE A 424 -25.14 6.07 -11.38
CA ILE A 424 -25.72 5.38 -10.24
C ILE A 424 -25.24 3.92 -10.16
N SER A 425 -25.20 3.37 -8.95
CA SER A 425 -24.72 2.02 -8.70
C SER A 425 -25.69 1.23 -7.83
N GLY A 426 -25.95 -0.03 -8.21
CA GLY A 426 -26.78 -0.95 -7.44
C GLY A 426 -28.27 -0.62 -7.50
N GLN A 427 -29.07 -1.46 -6.84
CA GLN A 427 -30.54 -1.33 -6.82
C GLN A 427 -31.01 -0.03 -6.14
N ASP A 428 -30.25 0.45 -5.16
CA ASP A 428 -30.54 1.68 -4.42
C ASP A 428 -30.09 2.95 -5.16
N ARG A 429 -29.56 2.80 -6.39
CA ARG A 429 -29.14 3.92 -7.26
C ARG A 429 -28.13 4.84 -6.56
N GLN A 430 -27.17 4.26 -5.84
CA GLN A 430 -26.18 4.98 -5.05
C GLN A 430 -25.24 5.81 -5.95
N VAL A 431 -25.01 7.06 -5.57
CA VAL A 431 -23.97 7.92 -6.18
C VAL A 431 -22.74 7.92 -5.27
N SER A 432 -21.59 7.56 -5.83
CA SER A 432 -20.31 7.53 -5.11
C SER A 432 -19.17 8.08 -5.96
N TRP A 433 -18.11 8.54 -5.29
CA TRP A 433 -16.90 9.02 -5.96
C TRP A 433 -16.26 7.94 -6.84
N ALA A 434 -16.13 6.71 -6.31
CA ALA A 434 -15.51 5.59 -7.02
C ALA A 434 -16.22 5.28 -8.35
N SER A 435 -17.55 5.27 -8.38
CA SER A 435 -18.32 5.05 -9.62
C SER A 435 -18.01 6.09 -10.69
N GLN A 436 -17.96 7.37 -10.31
CA GLN A 436 -17.72 8.44 -11.26
C GLN A 436 -16.29 8.37 -11.80
N ILE A 437 -15.30 8.19 -10.90
CA ILE A 437 -13.88 8.18 -11.25
C ILE A 437 -13.56 7.05 -12.22
N TRP A 438 -14.01 5.82 -11.94
CA TRP A 438 -13.74 4.68 -12.80
C TRP A 438 -14.41 4.79 -14.17
N LEU A 439 -15.64 5.35 -14.24
CA LEU A 439 -16.32 5.57 -15.52
C LEU A 439 -15.70 6.72 -16.33
N VAL A 440 -15.18 7.75 -15.66
CA VAL A 440 -14.35 8.78 -16.30
C VAL A 440 -13.08 8.17 -16.89
N LEU A 441 -12.31 7.43 -16.10
CA LEU A 441 -11.07 6.77 -16.55
C LEU A 441 -11.32 5.79 -17.70
N SER A 442 -12.46 5.11 -17.70
CA SER A 442 -12.84 4.18 -18.75
C SER A 442 -13.10 4.83 -20.13
N GLY A 443 -13.25 6.16 -20.17
CA GLY A 443 -13.52 6.90 -21.40
C GLY A 443 -14.90 6.60 -21.99
N VAL A 444 -15.90 6.33 -21.14
CA VAL A 444 -17.31 6.15 -21.56
C VAL A 444 -17.91 7.46 -22.06
N LEU A 445 -17.59 8.58 -21.42
CA LEU A 445 -17.92 9.92 -21.91
C LEU A 445 -16.70 10.54 -22.62
N ASP A 446 -16.94 11.56 -23.43
CA ASP A 446 -15.89 12.40 -23.99
C ASP A 446 -15.21 13.26 -22.90
N GLN A 447 -14.04 13.84 -23.23
CA GLN A 447 -13.21 14.59 -22.28
C GLN A 447 -13.92 15.81 -21.68
N GLU A 448 -14.75 16.53 -22.46
CA GLU A 448 -15.48 17.71 -21.97
C GLU A 448 -16.59 17.30 -21.01
N SER A 449 -17.32 16.23 -21.34
CA SER A 449 -18.34 15.64 -20.48
C SER A 449 -17.75 15.06 -19.20
N ASN A 450 -16.61 14.37 -19.27
CA ASN A 450 -15.87 13.89 -18.11
C ASN A 450 -15.41 15.04 -17.20
N ARG A 451 -14.86 16.10 -17.77
CA ARG A 451 -14.46 17.29 -17.01
C ARG A 451 -15.64 17.90 -16.25
N ARG A 452 -16.80 18.07 -16.91
CA ARG A 452 -18.03 18.56 -16.27
C ARG A 452 -18.48 17.63 -15.15
N LEU A 453 -18.41 16.32 -15.35
CA LEU A 453 -18.74 15.31 -14.33
C LEU A 453 -17.81 15.40 -13.11
N LEU A 454 -16.50 15.57 -13.32
CA LEU A 454 -15.52 15.74 -12.24
C LEU A 454 -15.72 17.06 -11.47
N GLU A 455 -15.97 18.16 -12.17
CA GLU A 455 -16.29 19.45 -11.56
C GLU A 455 -17.59 19.36 -10.73
N HIS A 456 -18.60 18.66 -11.25
CA HIS A 456 -19.85 18.39 -10.53
C HIS A 456 -19.62 17.51 -9.30
N LEU A 457 -18.83 16.44 -9.42
CA LEU A 457 -18.47 15.54 -8.32
C LEU A 457 -17.81 16.29 -7.16
N ILE A 458 -16.82 17.12 -7.46
CA ILE A 458 -16.12 17.94 -6.46
C ILE A 458 -17.08 18.90 -5.76
N LYS A 459 -18.01 19.49 -6.50
CA LYS A 459 -18.95 20.48 -5.99
C LYS A 459 -20.03 19.85 -5.09
N GLU A 460 -20.64 18.75 -5.53
CA GLU A 460 -21.74 18.11 -4.80
C GLU A 460 -21.25 17.23 -3.65
N ASP A 461 -20.02 16.72 -3.71
CA ASP A 461 -19.37 15.89 -2.67
C ASP A 461 -20.31 14.79 -2.11
N PRO A 462 -20.69 13.79 -2.94
CA PRO A 462 -21.57 12.71 -2.52
C PRO A 462 -21.09 12.02 -1.23
N PRO A 463 -22.00 11.53 -0.37
CA PRO A 463 -21.67 11.03 0.96
C PRO A 463 -20.73 9.82 0.94
N VAL A 464 -20.79 8.99 -0.11
CA VAL A 464 -19.89 7.86 -0.30
C VAL A 464 -18.59 8.34 -0.96
N GLY A 465 -17.71 8.87 -0.11
CA GLY A 465 -16.40 9.41 -0.47
C GLY A 465 -15.28 8.36 -0.60
N MET A 466 -14.11 8.85 -1.01
CA MET A 466 -12.86 8.09 -1.08
C MET A 466 -12.19 8.02 0.29
N VAL A 467 -11.65 6.87 0.66
CA VAL A 467 -11.02 6.67 1.99
C VAL A 467 -9.55 6.25 1.94
N THR A 468 -9.08 5.71 0.81
CA THR A 468 -7.68 5.27 0.64
C THR A 468 -6.90 6.15 -0.33
N PRO A 469 -5.57 6.24 -0.17
CA PRO A 469 -4.70 6.82 -1.19
C PRO A 469 -4.78 6.09 -2.53
N TYR A 470 -5.13 4.79 -2.51
CA TYR A 470 -5.43 4.00 -3.70
C TYR A 470 -6.56 4.64 -4.54
N MET A 471 -7.70 5.00 -3.94
CA MET A 471 -8.78 5.64 -4.69
C MET A 471 -8.43 7.08 -5.07
N TYR A 472 -7.69 7.81 -4.23
CA TYR A 472 -7.18 9.14 -4.56
C TYR A 472 -6.23 9.11 -5.77
N HIS A 473 -5.39 8.08 -5.94
CA HIS A 473 -4.55 7.92 -7.14
C HIS A 473 -5.39 7.99 -8.42
N HIS A 474 -6.44 7.19 -8.49
CA HIS A 474 -7.34 7.14 -9.65
C HIS A 474 -8.08 8.46 -9.87
N PHE A 475 -8.43 9.17 -8.79
CA PHE A 475 -9.00 10.51 -8.90
C PHE A 475 -8.01 11.53 -9.49
N ILE A 476 -6.76 11.54 -9.02
CA ILE A 476 -5.71 12.40 -9.56
C ILE A 476 -5.46 12.08 -11.04
N GLU A 477 -5.41 10.79 -11.40
CA GLU A 477 -5.29 10.36 -12.79
C GLU A 477 -6.45 10.86 -13.65
N ALA A 478 -7.70 10.71 -13.18
CA ALA A 478 -8.88 11.18 -13.88
C ALA A 478 -8.85 12.69 -14.10
N LEU A 479 -8.41 13.47 -13.12
CA LEU A 479 -8.23 14.92 -13.26
C LEU A 479 -7.18 15.25 -14.32
N ILE A 480 -6.02 14.58 -14.30
CA ILE A 480 -4.93 14.84 -15.26
C ILE A 480 -5.34 14.48 -16.69
N GLN A 481 -6.00 13.33 -16.90
CA GLN A 481 -6.47 12.90 -18.23
C GLN A 481 -7.55 13.82 -18.83
N ASN A 482 -8.22 14.64 -18.00
CA ASN A 482 -9.26 15.58 -18.41
C ASN A 482 -8.81 17.06 -18.28
N ASP A 483 -7.50 17.32 -18.39
CA ASP A 483 -6.89 18.66 -18.40
C ASP A 483 -7.16 19.50 -17.14
N MET A 484 -7.37 18.86 -15.99
CA MET A 484 -7.59 19.49 -14.68
C MET A 484 -6.34 19.46 -13.80
N LYS A 485 -5.14 19.66 -14.37
CA LYS A 485 -3.84 19.55 -13.69
C LYS A 485 -3.71 20.40 -12.42
N GLU A 486 -4.19 21.65 -12.44
CA GLU A 486 -4.17 22.52 -11.27
C GLU A 486 -5.04 21.97 -10.12
N THR A 487 -6.20 21.41 -10.45
CA THR A 487 -7.06 20.74 -9.46
C THR A 487 -6.39 19.49 -8.92
N ALA A 488 -5.77 18.69 -9.79
CA ALA A 488 -4.99 17.51 -9.38
C ALA A 488 -3.89 17.89 -8.38
N LEU A 489 -3.12 18.94 -8.67
CA LEU A 489 -2.05 19.40 -7.80
C LEU A 489 -2.58 19.90 -6.44
N ARG A 490 -3.73 20.58 -6.42
CA ARG A 490 -4.40 20.96 -5.16
C ARG A 490 -4.77 19.74 -4.31
N TYR A 491 -5.28 18.67 -4.92
CA TYR A 491 -5.64 17.45 -4.20
C TYR A 491 -4.42 16.64 -3.77
N ILE A 492 -3.32 16.64 -4.53
CA ILE A 492 -2.05 16.06 -4.10
C ILE A 492 -1.58 16.72 -2.80
N ARG A 493 -1.53 18.06 -2.79
CA ARG A 493 -1.16 18.85 -1.60
C ARG A 493 -2.14 18.66 -0.45
N PHE A 494 -3.43 18.67 -0.73
CA PHE A 494 -4.45 18.48 0.30
C PHE A 494 -4.31 17.11 0.96
N TYR A 495 -4.23 16.04 0.19
CA TYR A 495 -4.33 14.69 0.74
C TYR A 495 -3.00 14.18 1.29
N TRP A 496 -1.95 14.15 0.46
CA TRP A 496 -0.63 13.66 0.88
C TRP A 496 0.16 14.70 1.68
N GLY A 497 -0.05 16.00 1.41
CA GLY A 497 0.55 17.05 2.24
C GLY A 497 0.07 17.00 3.68
N GLN A 498 -1.19 16.63 3.94
CA GLN A 498 -1.66 16.41 5.32
C GLN A 498 -0.92 15.25 6.00
N MET A 499 -0.72 14.11 5.34
CA MET A 499 0.10 13.02 5.91
C MET A 499 1.54 13.49 6.18
N ALA A 500 2.13 14.24 5.24
CA ALA A 500 3.46 14.81 5.42
C ALA A 500 3.51 15.75 6.64
N ASP A 501 2.56 16.67 6.78
CA ASP A 501 2.44 17.59 7.92
C ASP A 501 2.19 16.86 9.24
N MET A 502 1.53 15.70 9.18
CA MET A 502 1.43 14.74 10.28
C MET A 502 2.73 13.91 10.49
N GLY A 503 3.87 14.32 9.93
CA GLY A 503 5.17 13.73 10.22
C GLY A 503 5.36 12.32 9.66
N ALA A 504 4.60 11.95 8.63
CA ALA A 504 4.76 10.67 7.94
C ALA A 504 6.16 10.53 7.33
N ASP A 505 6.89 9.48 7.72
CA ASP A 505 8.12 9.05 7.03
C ASP A 505 7.82 8.26 5.76
N CYS A 506 6.72 7.51 5.78
CA CYS A 506 6.14 6.78 4.66
C CYS A 506 4.63 7.07 4.59
N PHE A 507 4.04 6.95 3.40
CA PHE A 507 2.60 7.12 3.23
C PHE A 507 1.82 5.89 3.69
N TRP A 508 0.64 6.16 4.25
CA TRP A 508 -0.15 5.20 4.99
C TRP A 508 -1.11 4.44 4.09
N GLU A 509 -1.44 3.21 4.44
CA GLU A 509 -2.43 2.37 3.77
C GLU A 509 -3.81 3.03 3.70
N LEU A 510 -4.24 3.60 4.81
CA LEU A 510 -5.51 4.29 4.93
C LEU A 510 -5.30 5.66 5.57
N PHE A 511 -5.86 6.68 4.93
CA PHE A 511 -5.94 8.02 5.48
C PHE A 511 -7.29 8.64 5.11
N ASN A 512 -8.18 8.74 6.09
CA ASN A 512 -9.45 9.45 5.92
C ASN A 512 -9.33 10.83 6.57
N PRO A 513 -9.31 11.94 5.79
CA PRO A 513 -9.22 13.29 6.36
C PRO A 513 -10.38 13.65 7.30
N ARG A 514 -11.52 12.95 7.18
CA ARG A 514 -12.70 13.15 8.06
C ARG A 514 -12.65 12.29 9.33
N ASP A 515 -11.82 11.25 9.36
CA ASP A 515 -11.63 10.38 10.52
C ASP A 515 -10.21 9.81 10.53
N ARG A 516 -9.33 10.45 11.30
CA ARG A 516 -7.93 10.04 11.46
C ARG A 516 -7.72 8.74 12.24
N TYR A 517 -8.75 8.23 12.90
CA TYR A 517 -8.70 6.94 13.63
C TYR A 517 -9.24 5.79 12.77
N ALA A 518 -9.66 6.10 11.55
CA ALA A 518 -10.22 5.12 10.65
C ALA A 518 -9.27 3.92 10.50
N SER A 519 -9.85 2.74 10.65
CA SER A 519 -9.21 1.47 10.40
C SER A 519 -10.27 0.54 9.82
N PRO A 520 -10.03 -0.05 8.64
CA PRO A 520 -10.94 -1.07 8.12
C PRO A 520 -10.86 -2.37 8.95
N TYR A 521 -9.86 -2.46 9.83
CA TYR A 521 -9.56 -3.64 10.63
C TYR A 521 -10.03 -3.53 12.07
N GLY A 522 -10.62 -2.40 12.47
CA GLY A 522 -11.12 -2.15 13.83
C GLY A 522 -10.11 -1.48 14.78
N SER A 523 -8.83 -1.36 14.40
CA SER A 523 -7.86 -0.63 15.21
C SER A 523 -6.69 -0.10 14.38
N ARG A 524 -6.34 1.17 14.60
CA ARG A 524 -5.24 1.84 13.89
C ARG A 524 -3.84 1.31 14.21
N ILE A 525 -3.66 0.53 15.27
CA ILE A 525 -2.36 -0.07 15.60
C ILE A 525 -1.93 -1.12 14.57
N ILE A 526 -2.88 -1.65 13.79
CA ILE A 526 -2.64 -2.69 12.78
C ILE A 526 -2.68 -2.16 11.34
N ASN A 527 -3.09 -0.90 11.14
CA ASN A 527 -2.95 -0.22 9.85
C ASN A 527 -1.47 -0.19 9.45
N SER A 528 -1.16 -0.33 8.17
CA SER A 528 0.22 -0.13 7.70
C SER A 528 0.51 1.36 7.52
N TYR A 529 1.57 1.87 8.14
CA TYR A 529 2.03 3.26 7.96
C TYR A 529 3.16 3.38 6.94
N CYS A 530 3.53 2.28 6.29
CA CYS A 530 4.29 2.25 5.05
C CYS A 530 3.54 1.35 4.06
N HIS A 531 2.84 1.94 3.09
CA HIS A 531 2.04 1.17 2.12
C HIS A 531 2.18 1.74 0.72
N ALA A 532 2.67 0.93 -0.21
CA ALA A 532 3.19 1.45 -1.46
C ALA A 532 2.13 1.80 -2.52
N TRP A 533 0.88 1.36 -2.38
CA TRP A 533 -0.20 1.96 -3.20
C TRP A 533 -0.37 3.48 -2.95
N SER A 534 0.21 4.02 -1.88
CA SER A 534 0.12 5.42 -1.47
C SER A 534 1.31 6.26 -1.95
N CYS A 535 2.31 5.65 -2.59
CA CYS A 535 3.51 6.34 -3.08
C CYS A 535 3.34 7.03 -4.46
N THR A 536 2.15 6.93 -5.05
CA THR A 536 1.87 7.46 -6.40
C THR A 536 1.99 8.98 -6.59
N PRO A 537 2.05 9.87 -5.56
CA PRO A 537 2.47 11.25 -5.79
C PRO A 537 3.83 11.37 -6.49
N SER A 538 4.78 10.47 -6.22
CA SER A 538 6.08 10.49 -6.90
C SER A 538 5.91 10.28 -8.41
N TYR A 539 5.08 9.32 -8.82
CA TYR A 539 4.68 9.13 -10.23
C TYR A 539 4.11 10.43 -10.83
N PHE A 540 3.12 11.04 -10.17
CA PHE A 540 2.47 12.23 -10.72
C PHE A 540 3.39 13.45 -10.78
N ILE A 541 4.16 13.70 -9.72
CA ILE A 541 5.11 14.82 -9.64
C ILE A 541 6.14 14.66 -10.75
N ARG A 542 6.80 13.50 -10.83
CA ARG A 542 7.90 13.25 -11.79
C ARG A 542 7.46 13.31 -13.24
N LYS A 543 6.26 12.80 -13.54
CA LYS A 543 5.76 12.71 -14.90
C LYS A 543 5.07 13.99 -15.41
N TYR A 544 4.37 14.73 -14.53
CA TYR A 544 3.48 15.82 -14.95
C TYR A 544 3.83 17.19 -14.35
N PHE A 545 4.61 17.25 -13.28
CA PHE A 545 4.89 18.47 -12.52
C PHE A 545 6.38 18.73 -12.22
N ASN A 546 7.28 17.92 -12.81
CA ASN A 546 8.73 18.03 -12.64
C ASN A 546 9.35 19.00 -13.62
#